data_AF-A0A946F7Y4-F1
#
_entry.id   AF-A0A946F7Y4-F1
#
_cell.length_a   1.000
_cell.length_b   1.000
_cell.length_c   1.000
_cell.angle_alpha   90.00
_cell.angle_beta   90.00
_cell.angle_gamma   90.00
#
_symmetry.space_group_name_H-M   'P 1'
#
loop_
_entity.id
_entity.type
_entity.pdbx_description
1 polymer ?
#
loop_
_entity_poly.entity_id
_entity_poly.type
_entity_poly.pdbx_seq_one_letter_code
_entity_poly.pdbx_strand_id
1 'polypeptide(L)'
;ADMAAYRPKVMVEEPRRFAGLDYVTCFCPTSCETLNLLEQFDLASIGPDSTAYRHIMAECMVAAYTDTIRWYGDPDFEDAPVEELCSAAFAARRAGDISPDRTLARPVAPVDPRDLGISAPDGTVMLATDEPWPPKLGGTTQISVTDGDGNMVTACISLSDAHGSLVYCPGTGVVLNNGMQNFDPRPGRPNSIKPGKMPIFAAPVLLAMKDGEPVFAASGSGGYRILTGVLHSFVNWAVHGMNLQDAIEAPRVHSQSHDTFVDERLPQSVKEELAAMGHRIWEQRDVPGLNAFGRVSAVTRQPDSDRLSAAVFPAWRGGASAL
;
A
#
# COMPACT_ATOMS: atom_id res chain seq x y z
N ALA A 1 27.12 -20.34 0.59
CA ALA A 1 27.40 -19.51 1.77
C ALA A 1 26.16 -18.70 2.15
N ASP A 2 25.59 -17.92 1.22
CA ASP A 2 24.43 -17.04 1.48
C ASP A 2 23.22 -17.75 2.10
N MET A 3 22.76 -18.87 1.52
CA MET A 3 21.62 -19.63 2.07
C MET A 3 21.90 -20.17 3.48
N ALA A 4 23.15 -20.54 3.78
CA ALA A 4 23.51 -21.07 5.11
C ALA A 4 23.55 -19.95 6.17
N ALA A 5 23.87 -18.71 5.75
CA ALA A 5 23.92 -17.54 6.60
C ALA A 5 22.55 -16.90 6.84
N TYR A 6 21.60 -17.07 5.92
CA TYR A 6 20.27 -16.45 6.02
C TYR A 6 19.51 -16.87 7.30
N ARG A 7 18.91 -15.89 7.97
CA ARG A 7 17.95 -16.09 9.07
C ARG A 7 16.78 -15.12 8.87
N PRO A 8 15.52 -15.54 9.15
CA PRO A 8 14.41 -14.60 9.19
C PRO A 8 14.62 -13.60 10.33
N LYS A 9 14.32 -12.33 10.08
CA LYS A 9 14.30 -11.30 11.13
C LYS A 9 12.93 -11.34 11.81
N VAL A 10 12.93 -11.38 13.14
CA VAL A 10 11.74 -11.15 13.95
C VAL A 10 11.86 -9.72 14.47
N MET A 11 10.96 -8.86 14.04
CA MET A 11 11.00 -7.42 14.35
C MET A 11 9.69 -7.02 15.01
N VAL A 12 9.75 -6.01 15.87
CA VAL A 12 8.59 -5.43 16.55
C VAL A 12 8.43 -4.00 16.04
N GLU A 13 7.31 -3.73 15.40
CA GLU A 13 6.94 -2.39 14.94
C GLU A 13 6.14 -1.71 16.05
N GLU A 14 6.55 -0.50 16.46
CA GLU A 14 5.76 0.31 17.37
C GLU A 14 4.47 0.76 16.66
N PRO A 15 3.28 0.55 17.27
CA PRO A 15 2.04 0.95 16.66
C PRO A 15 1.93 2.45 16.41
N ARG A 16 1.28 2.81 15.31
CA ARG A 16 0.91 4.19 14.95
C ARG A 16 -0.59 4.34 15.01
N ARG A 17 -1.10 5.58 14.92
CA ARG A 17 -2.52 5.85 15.14
C ARG A 17 -3.21 6.41 13.90
N PHE A 18 -4.38 5.89 13.57
CA PHE A 18 -5.26 6.38 12.50
C PHE A 18 -6.72 6.13 12.86
N ALA A 19 -7.60 7.11 12.68
CA ALA A 19 -9.04 6.98 12.98
C ALA A 19 -9.34 6.43 14.39
N GLY A 20 -8.52 6.78 15.38
CA GLY A 20 -8.65 6.32 16.77
C GLY A 20 -8.17 4.88 17.04
N LEU A 21 -7.66 4.16 16.04
CA LEU A 21 -7.09 2.82 16.16
C LEU A 21 -5.57 2.86 16.14
N ASP A 22 -4.94 1.94 16.86
CA ASP A 22 -3.51 1.67 16.73
C ASP A 22 -3.30 0.71 15.56
N TYR A 23 -2.23 0.83 14.78
CA TYR A 23 -1.96 -0.03 13.63
C TYR A 23 -0.47 -0.26 13.41
N VAL A 24 -0.15 -1.39 12.79
CA VAL A 24 1.19 -1.74 12.28
C VAL A 24 1.09 -2.16 10.81
N THR A 25 2.17 -1.97 10.05
CA THR A 25 2.18 -2.17 8.58
C THR A 25 3.25 -3.12 8.07
N CYS A 26 3.93 -3.83 8.97
CA CYS A 26 5.16 -4.57 8.70
C CYS A 26 6.24 -3.65 8.12
N PHE A 27 6.46 -2.51 8.79
CA PHE A 27 7.46 -1.49 8.44
C PHE A 27 7.30 -0.98 7.00
N CYS A 28 6.07 -0.67 6.57
CA CYS A 28 5.80 -0.11 5.25
C CYS A 28 5.66 1.43 5.34
N PRO A 29 6.72 2.22 5.04
CA PRO A 29 6.67 3.67 5.23
C PRO A 29 5.61 4.32 4.34
N THR A 30 5.41 3.80 3.12
CA THR A 30 4.38 4.33 2.21
C THR A 30 2.97 4.17 2.77
N SER A 31 2.65 3.03 3.38
CA SER A 31 1.32 2.82 3.97
C SER A 31 1.10 3.76 5.15
N CYS A 32 2.11 3.85 5.99
CA CYS A 32 2.15 4.67 7.17
C CYS A 32 2.03 6.18 6.85
N GLU A 33 2.83 6.69 5.92
CA GLU A 33 2.77 8.07 5.44
C GLU A 33 1.42 8.37 4.80
N THR A 34 0.89 7.46 3.97
CA THR A 34 -0.44 7.64 3.35
C THR A 34 -1.52 7.79 4.43
N LEU A 35 -1.53 6.95 5.46
CA LEU A 35 -2.51 7.04 6.55
C LEU A 35 -2.35 8.33 7.37
N ASN A 36 -1.13 8.74 7.68
CA ASN A 36 -0.91 10.00 8.40
C ASN A 36 -1.34 11.23 7.58
N LEU A 37 -1.14 11.21 6.26
CA LEU A 37 -1.63 12.25 5.36
C LEU A 37 -3.16 12.28 5.33
N LEU A 38 -3.79 11.11 5.21
CA LEU A 38 -5.24 10.96 5.24
C LEU A 38 -5.86 11.47 6.55
N GLU A 39 -5.19 11.31 7.68
CA GLU A 39 -5.63 11.83 9.00
C GLU A 39 -5.73 13.37 9.02
N GLN A 40 -5.10 14.08 8.08
CA GLN A 40 -5.19 15.54 7.97
C GLN A 40 -6.50 16.02 7.31
N PHE A 41 -7.32 15.11 6.79
CA PHE A 41 -8.57 15.42 6.11
C PHE A 41 -9.76 14.85 6.88
N ASP A 42 -10.89 15.57 6.90
CA ASP A 42 -12.14 15.07 7.50
C ASP A 42 -12.82 14.06 6.58
N LEU A 43 -12.23 12.86 6.51
CA LEU A 43 -12.70 11.77 5.68
C LEU A 43 -14.13 11.35 6.05
N ALA A 44 -14.50 11.42 7.34
CA ALA A 44 -15.85 11.10 7.78
C ALA A 44 -16.90 11.98 7.09
N SER A 45 -16.64 13.28 6.96
CA SER A 45 -17.53 14.22 6.25
C SER A 45 -17.44 14.09 4.72
N ILE A 46 -16.27 13.76 4.17
CA ILE A 46 -16.05 13.65 2.71
C ILE A 46 -16.81 12.45 2.11
N GLY A 47 -16.96 11.35 2.85
CA GLY A 47 -17.75 10.17 2.45
C GLY A 47 -17.08 9.27 1.37
N PRO A 48 -17.33 7.95 1.39
CA PRO A 48 -16.57 6.97 0.61
C PRO A 48 -16.82 7.00 -0.90
N ASP A 49 -17.92 7.61 -1.36
CA ASP A 49 -18.34 7.63 -2.77
C ASP A 49 -18.05 8.96 -3.47
N SER A 50 -17.52 9.95 -2.75
CA SER A 50 -17.30 11.29 -3.31
C SER A 50 -16.05 11.37 -4.19
N THR A 51 -16.08 12.28 -5.15
CA THR A 51 -14.90 12.66 -5.94
C THR A 51 -13.78 13.17 -5.05
N ALA A 52 -14.11 13.94 -4.01
CA ALA A 52 -13.15 14.46 -3.05
C ALA A 52 -12.38 13.33 -2.33
N TYR A 53 -13.06 12.25 -1.92
CA TYR A 53 -12.39 11.09 -1.33
C TYR A 53 -11.41 10.44 -2.32
N ARG A 54 -11.81 10.26 -3.58
CA ARG A 54 -10.94 9.69 -4.61
C ARG A 54 -9.73 10.59 -4.90
N HIS A 55 -9.94 11.89 -4.97
CA HIS A 55 -8.88 12.88 -5.16
C HIS A 55 -7.86 12.82 -4.02
N ILE A 56 -8.30 12.99 -2.78
CA ILE A 56 -7.44 12.99 -1.59
C ILE A 56 -6.68 11.67 -1.45
N MET A 57 -7.35 10.54 -1.64
CA MET A 57 -6.70 9.23 -1.60
C MET A 57 -5.61 9.08 -2.66
N ALA A 58 -5.86 9.54 -3.90
CA ALA A 58 -4.88 9.50 -4.96
C ALA A 58 -3.68 10.43 -4.67
N GLU A 59 -3.92 11.64 -4.17
CA GLU A 59 -2.85 12.61 -3.85
C GLU A 59 -2.02 12.18 -2.64
N CYS A 60 -2.63 11.59 -1.61
CA CYS A 60 -1.91 11.04 -0.47
C CYS A 60 -1.02 9.86 -0.88
N MET A 61 -1.55 8.92 -1.67
CA MET A 61 -0.76 7.76 -2.14
C MET A 61 0.44 8.19 -2.96
N VAL A 62 0.27 9.13 -3.89
CA VAL A 62 1.36 9.52 -4.78
C VAL A 62 2.42 10.39 -4.11
N ALA A 63 2.04 11.23 -3.14
CA ALA A 63 3.00 11.90 -2.27
C ALA A 63 3.85 10.84 -1.52
N ALA A 64 3.19 9.90 -0.85
CA ALA A 64 3.86 8.87 -0.06
C ALA A 64 4.75 7.93 -0.89
N TYR A 65 4.31 7.54 -2.08
CA TYR A 65 5.14 6.75 -3.00
C TYR A 65 6.39 7.52 -3.41
N THR A 66 6.23 8.80 -3.75
CA THR A 66 7.33 9.65 -4.20
C THR A 66 8.37 9.84 -3.10
N ASP A 67 7.92 10.12 -1.88
CA ASP A 67 8.77 10.38 -0.72
C ASP A 67 9.48 9.07 -0.29
N THR A 68 8.74 7.97 -0.17
CA THR A 68 9.33 6.66 0.19
C THR A 68 10.34 6.17 -0.84
N ILE A 69 10.02 6.20 -2.15
CA ILE A 69 10.95 5.72 -3.19
C ILE A 69 12.25 6.53 -3.20
N ARG A 70 12.17 7.81 -2.84
CA ARG A 70 13.36 8.67 -2.77
C ARG A 70 14.24 8.36 -1.57
N TRP A 71 13.65 8.23 -0.39
CA TRP A 71 14.40 8.28 0.86
C TRP A 71 14.59 6.92 1.54
N TYR A 72 13.78 5.92 1.21
CA TYR A 72 13.85 4.62 1.87
C TYR A 72 14.96 3.72 1.32
N GLY A 73 15.66 3.06 2.24
CA GLY A 73 16.60 1.97 2.01
C GLY A 73 16.54 0.96 3.16
N ASP A 74 17.21 -0.18 3.02
CA ASP A 74 17.34 -1.17 4.11
C ASP A 74 17.97 -0.52 5.36
N PRO A 75 17.28 -0.46 6.51
CA PRO A 75 17.79 0.16 7.73
C PRO A 75 19.07 -0.48 8.29
N ASP A 76 19.40 -1.72 7.90
CA ASP A 76 20.68 -2.35 8.27
C ASP A 76 21.88 -1.76 7.49
N PHE A 77 21.63 -1.04 6.39
CA PHE A 77 22.65 -0.59 5.45
C PHE A 77 22.65 0.91 5.17
N GLU A 78 21.52 1.58 5.39
CA GLU A 78 21.35 3.01 5.15
C GLU A 78 20.68 3.68 6.37
N ASP A 79 20.95 4.97 6.56
CA ASP A 79 20.23 5.82 7.50
C ASP A 79 18.87 6.24 6.90
N ALA A 80 17.94 5.28 6.82
CA ALA A 80 16.61 5.48 6.25
C ALA A 80 15.69 6.24 7.24
N PRO A 81 15.04 7.34 6.83
CA PRO A 81 14.21 8.17 7.71
C PRO A 81 12.81 7.58 7.91
N VAL A 82 12.72 6.30 8.31
CA VAL A 82 11.45 5.58 8.44
C VAL A 82 10.54 6.24 9.46
N GLU A 83 11.09 6.63 10.62
CA GLU A 83 10.32 7.28 11.68
C GLU A 83 9.82 8.66 11.27
N GLU A 84 10.63 9.42 10.53
CA GLU A 84 10.27 10.76 10.08
C GLU A 84 9.22 10.71 8.96
N LEU A 85 9.36 9.82 7.96
CA LEU A 85 8.34 9.56 6.92
C LEU A 85 6.99 9.19 7.56
N CYS A 86 7.05 8.47 8.67
CA CYS A 86 5.89 8.00 9.40
C CYS A 86 5.41 8.92 10.53
N SER A 87 5.92 10.16 10.61
CA SER A 87 5.57 11.07 11.68
C SER A 87 4.34 11.91 11.34
N ALA A 88 3.49 12.16 12.34
CA ALA A 88 2.37 13.10 12.20
C ALA A 88 2.84 14.52 11.84
N ALA A 89 4.01 14.92 12.33
CA ALA A 89 4.60 16.23 12.03
C ALA A 89 4.97 16.38 10.56
N PHE A 90 5.57 15.34 9.95
CA PHE A 90 5.86 15.34 8.53
C PHE A 90 4.57 15.36 7.70
N ALA A 91 3.61 14.51 8.05
CA ALA A 91 2.33 14.45 7.33
C ALA A 91 1.55 15.77 7.39
N ALA A 92 1.50 16.46 8.53
CA ALA A 92 0.86 17.76 8.65
C ALA A 92 1.49 18.81 7.74
N ARG A 93 2.83 18.82 7.63
CA ARG A 93 3.56 19.70 6.69
C ARG A 93 3.26 19.31 5.23
N ARG A 94 3.36 18.03 4.91
CA ARG A 94 3.21 17.49 3.55
C ARG A 94 1.78 17.60 3.03
N ALA A 95 0.77 17.46 3.89
CA ALA A 95 -0.63 17.67 3.54
C ALA A 95 -0.93 19.13 3.13
N GLY A 96 -0.11 20.10 3.58
CA GLY A 96 -0.21 21.50 3.14
C GLY A 96 0.05 21.70 1.63
N ASP A 97 0.69 20.74 0.96
CA ASP A 97 0.89 20.76 -0.49
C ASP A 97 -0.33 20.24 -1.27
N ILE A 98 -1.22 19.48 -0.61
CA ILE A 98 -2.35 18.80 -1.24
C ILE A 98 -3.55 19.76 -1.29
N SER A 99 -3.87 20.22 -2.50
CA SER A 99 -5.10 21.00 -2.76
C SER A 99 -6.32 20.06 -2.68
N PRO A 100 -7.51 20.55 -2.27
CA PRO A 100 -8.73 19.76 -2.34
C PRO A 100 -9.36 19.68 -3.75
N ASP A 101 -8.87 20.49 -4.69
CA ASP A 101 -9.49 20.74 -6.01
C ASP A 101 -8.50 20.67 -7.18
N ARG A 102 -7.24 20.32 -6.93
CA ARG A 102 -6.21 20.26 -7.97
C ARG A 102 -5.11 19.28 -7.59
N THR A 103 -4.60 18.55 -8.58
CA THR A 103 -3.44 17.69 -8.38
C THR A 103 -2.17 18.47 -8.02
N LEU A 104 -1.29 17.82 -7.26
CA LEU A 104 0.13 18.16 -7.17
C LEU A 104 0.72 18.24 -8.58
N ALA A 105 1.64 19.19 -8.78
CA ALA A 105 2.39 19.31 -10.03
C ALA A 105 3.08 17.98 -10.37
N ARG A 106 2.98 17.55 -11.63
CA ARG A 106 3.54 16.27 -12.10
C ARG A 106 4.82 16.51 -12.94
N PRO A 107 5.91 15.76 -12.72
CA PRO A 107 6.07 14.73 -11.67
C PRO A 107 6.04 15.33 -10.27
N VAL A 108 5.47 14.60 -9.31
CA VAL A 108 5.49 15.01 -7.90
C VAL A 108 6.95 15.06 -7.43
N ALA A 109 7.34 16.17 -6.82
CA ALA A 109 8.66 16.31 -6.23
C ALA A 109 8.69 15.62 -4.86
N PRO A 110 9.73 14.82 -4.54
CA PRO A 110 9.89 14.27 -3.21
C PRO A 110 10.20 15.38 -2.21
N VAL A 111 9.71 15.24 -0.99
CA VAL A 111 10.04 16.10 0.15
C VAL A 111 10.88 15.31 1.12
N ASP A 112 11.98 15.91 1.59
CA ASP A 112 12.79 15.30 2.63
C ASP A 112 12.03 15.37 3.98
N PRO A 113 11.78 14.23 4.64
CA PRO A 113 11.08 14.19 5.91
C PRO A 113 11.86 14.86 7.06
N ARG A 114 13.18 14.96 6.96
CA ARG A 114 14.06 15.59 7.95
C ARG A 114 14.29 17.08 7.69
N ASP A 115 13.94 17.55 6.50
CA ASP A 115 14.19 18.93 6.10
C ASP A 115 13.01 19.85 6.46
N LEU A 116 13.32 20.92 7.19
CA LEU A 116 12.40 21.98 7.57
C LEU A 116 12.26 23.09 6.51
N GLY A 117 12.87 22.96 5.32
CA GLY A 117 12.67 23.96 4.25
C GLY A 117 13.62 23.99 3.06
N ILE A 118 14.35 22.94 2.70
CA ILE A 118 15.18 22.91 1.47
C ILE A 118 14.67 21.84 0.49
N SER A 119 14.42 22.26 -0.75
CA SER A 119 14.15 21.34 -1.86
C SER A 119 15.44 20.64 -2.26
N ALA A 120 15.43 19.31 -2.34
CA ALA A 120 16.48 18.57 -3.02
C ALA A 120 16.19 18.48 -4.53
N PRO A 121 17.05 19.01 -5.43
CA PRO A 121 16.97 18.71 -6.84
C PRO A 121 18.01 17.64 -7.22
N ASP A 122 17.52 16.42 -7.50
CA ASP A 122 17.98 15.53 -8.56
C ASP A 122 16.99 14.36 -8.67
N GLY A 123 15.97 14.56 -9.51
CA GLY A 123 14.76 13.76 -9.58
C GLY A 123 14.99 12.27 -9.82
N THR A 124 14.53 11.47 -8.86
CA THR A 124 14.05 10.11 -9.14
C THR A 124 12.61 10.22 -9.62
N VAL A 125 12.44 10.54 -10.91
CA VAL A 125 11.12 10.50 -11.54
C VAL A 125 10.89 9.08 -12.03
N MET A 126 9.87 8.40 -11.51
CA MET A 126 9.28 7.27 -12.22
C MET A 126 8.76 7.82 -13.54
N LEU A 127 9.42 7.47 -14.65
CA LEU A 127 9.15 8.07 -15.96
C LEU A 127 7.67 7.95 -16.31
N ALA A 128 7.04 9.07 -16.66
CA ALA A 128 5.80 9.05 -17.41
C ALA A 128 6.04 8.30 -18.72
N THR A 129 5.28 7.25 -18.97
CA THR A 129 5.20 6.61 -20.27
C THR A 129 3.91 7.07 -20.96
N ASP A 130 3.96 7.22 -22.28
CA ASP A 130 2.76 7.55 -23.08
C ASP A 130 1.74 6.40 -23.08
N GLU A 131 2.19 5.20 -22.73
CA GLU A 131 1.37 4.01 -22.54
C GLU A 131 1.32 3.62 -21.04
N PRO A 132 0.20 3.08 -20.54
CA PRO A 132 0.15 2.58 -19.18
C PRO A 132 1.10 1.39 -19.06
N TRP A 133 1.76 1.25 -17.90
CA TRP A 133 2.65 0.12 -17.66
C TRP A 133 1.88 -1.19 -17.90
N PRO A 134 2.41 -2.13 -18.71
CA PRO A 134 1.70 -3.34 -19.04
C PRO A 134 1.35 -4.12 -17.77
N PRO A 135 0.13 -4.69 -17.67
CA PRO A 135 -0.27 -5.43 -16.49
C PRO A 135 0.69 -6.60 -16.26
N LYS A 136 1.48 -6.52 -15.19
CA LYS A 136 2.28 -7.65 -14.73
C LYS A 136 1.36 -8.66 -14.05
N LEU A 137 1.45 -9.93 -14.45
CA LEU A 137 0.87 -11.02 -13.67
C LEU A 137 1.62 -11.10 -12.34
N GLY A 138 0.95 -10.71 -11.26
CA GLY A 138 1.55 -10.67 -9.91
C GLY A 138 1.79 -12.07 -9.35
N GLY A 139 2.94 -12.26 -8.69
CA GLY A 139 3.33 -13.52 -8.03
C GLY A 139 3.09 -13.55 -6.52
N THR A 140 2.22 -12.66 -6.00
CA THR A 140 1.97 -12.54 -4.56
C THR A 140 0.72 -13.32 -4.16
N THR A 141 0.82 -14.05 -3.04
CA THR A 141 -0.28 -14.66 -2.30
C THR A 141 -0.37 -14.00 -0.93
N GLN A 142 -1.57 -13.98 -0.38
CA GLN A 142 -1.99 -13.21 0.77
C GLN A 142 -2.89 -14.09 1.64
N ILE A 143 -2.82 -13.93 2.94
CA ILE A 143 -3.69 -14.63 3.88
C ILE A 143 -3.90 -13.75 5.11
N SER A 144 -5.13 -13.75 5.63
CA SER A 144 -5.49 -13.10 6.89
C SER A 144 -6.34 -14.09 7.69
N VAL A 145 -6.01 -14.27 8.97
CA VAL A 145 -6.61 -15.26 9.87
C VAL A 145 -6.85 -14.61 11.23
N THR A 146 -7.97 -14.96 11.85
CA THR A 146 -8.27 -14.66 13.24
C THR A 146 -8.90 -15.89 13.88
N ASP A 147 -8.64 -16.16 15.16
CA ASP A 147 -9.23 -17.28 15.90
C ASP A 147 -10.04 -16.81 17.13
N GLY A 148 -10.66 -17.78 17.80
CA GLY A 148 -11.48 -17.52 19.00
C GLY A 148 -10.66 -17.16 20.25
N ASP A 149 -9.36 -17.44 20.26
CA ASP A 149 -8.45 -17.13 21.37
C ASP A 149 -7.90 -15.70 21.29
N GLY A 150 -8.26 -14.95 20.24
CA GLY A 150 -7.83 -13.57 20.02
C GLY A 150 -6.55 -13.44 19.19
N ASN A 151 -6.01 -14.53 18.64
CA ASN A 151 -4.87 -14.43 17.74
C ASN A 151 -5.33 -13.87 16.39
N MET A 152 -4.52 -12.98 15.81
CA MET A 152 -4.74 -12.41 14.48
C MET A 152 -3.42 -12.37 13.71
N VAL A 153 -3.42 -12.92 12.49
CA VAL A 153 -2.24 -13.02 11.64
C VAL A 153 -2.60 -12.59 10.23
N THR A 154 -1.74 -11.78 9.61
CA THR A 154 -1.84 -11.47 8.19
C THR A 154 -0.46 -11.53 7.54
N ALA A 155 -0.40 -12.03 6.31
CA ALA A 155 0.86 -12.27 5.63
C ALA A 155 0.74 -12.06 4.11
N CYS A 156 1.81 -11.51 3.53
CA CYS A 156 2.05 -11.42 2.10
C CYS A 156 3.27 -12.28 1.76
N ILE A 157 3.12 -13.21 0.81
CA ILE A 157 4.17 -14.13 0.36
C ILE A 157 4.33 -13.96 -1.14
N SER A 158 5.56 -13.71 -1.62
CA SER A 158 5.77 -13.30 -3.01
C SER A 158 7.05 -13.86 -3.62
N LEU A 159 6.98 -14.19 -4.91
CA LEU A 159 8.16 -14.37 -5.78
C LEU A 159 8.52 -13.09 -6.56
N SER A 160 7.85 -11.98 -6.24
CA SER A 160 7.69 -10.76 -7.06
C SER A 160 6.78 -10.99 -8.26
N ASP A 161 7.33 -11.36 -9.42
CA ASP A 161 6.50 -11.65 -10.59
C ASP A 161 5.92 -13.07 -10.56
N ALA A 162 4.90 -13.34 -11.39
CA ALA A 162 4.39 -14.70 -11.57
C ALA A 162 5.52 -15.65 -11.99
N HIS A 163 5.70 -16.75 -11.25
CA HIS A 163 6.80 -17.71 -11.40
C HIS A 163 8.22 -17.11 -11.18
N GLY A 164 8.32 -15.95 -10.52
CA GLY A 164 9.59 -15.37 -10.10
C GLY A 164 10.58 -15.15 -11.24
N SER A 165 11.78 -15.70 -11.11
CA SER A 165 12.85 -15.58 -12.12
C SER A 165 12.72 -16.57 -13.28
N LEU A 166 11.68 -17.41 -13.28
CA LEU A 166 11.53 -18.56 -14.19
C LEU A 166 12.65 -19.60 -14.03
N VAL A 167 13.47 -19.50 -12.98
CA VAL A 167 14.50 -20.49 -12.65
C VAL A 167 13.91 -21.52 -11.71
N TYR A 168 13.90 -22.76 -12.19
CA TYR A 168 13.46 -23.94 -11.45
C TYR A 168 14.65 -24.71 -10.90
N CYS A 169 14.60 -25.10 -9.62
CA CYS A 169 15.60 -25.97 -9.00
C CYS A 169 15.26 -27.45 -9.31
N PRO A 170 16.03 -28.15 -10.16
CA PRO A 170 15.67 -29.49 -10.64
C PRO A 170 15.41 -30.49 -9.52
N GLY A 171 14.28 -31.22 -9.60
CA GLY A 171 13.92 -32.28 -8.65
C GLY A 171 13.37 -31.81 -7.30
N THR A 172 13.25 -30.49 -7.08
CA THR A 172 12.82 -29.94 -5.77
C THR A 172 11.40 -29.39 -5.75
N GLY A 173 10.84 -29.06 -6.92
CA GLY A 173 9.57 -28.31 -6.97
C GLY A 173 9.71 -26.80 -6.68
N VAL A 174 10.92 -26.31 -6.37
CA VAL A 174 11.16 -24.91 -5.98
C VAL A 174 11.43 -24.05 -7.21
N VAL A 175 10.72 -22.91 -7.28
CA VAL A 175 10.95 -21.84 -8.25
C VAL A 175 11.56 -20.65 -7.51
N LEU A 176 12.61 -20.06 -8.07
CA LEU A 176 13.31 -18.93 -7.46
C LEU A 176 12.57 -17.61 -7.73
N ASN A 177 12.59 -16.71 -6.75
CA ASN A 177 12.04 -15.36 -6.93
C ASN A 177 12.92 -14.51 -7.86
N ASN A 178 12.37 -13.39 -8.34
CA ASN A 178 13.14 -12.33 -9.00
C ASN A 178 13.13 -11.02 -8.20
N GLY A 179 13.21 -11.11 -6.87
CA GLY A 179 13.12 -9.99 -5.94
C GLY A 179 14.21 -8.93 -6.10
N MET A 180 15.36 -9.30 -6.69
CA MET A 180 16.46 -8.38 -6.99
C MET A 180 16.02 -7.21 -7.89
N GLN A 181 14.94 -7.36 -8.67
CA GLN A 181 14.41 -6.28 -9.53
C GLN A 181 13.90 -5.07 -8.74
N ASN A 182 13.62 -5.24 -7.44
CA ASN A 182 13.09 -4.18 -6.60
C ASN A 182 14.17 -3.20 -6.15
N PHE A 183 15.46 -3.50 -6.36
CA PHE A 183 16.53 -2.52 -6.13
C PHE A 183 16.53 -1.42 -7.19
N ASP A 184 17.01 -0.24 -6.81
CA ASP A 184 17.46 0.77 -7.77
C ASP A 184 18.75 0.27 -8.45
N PRO A 185 18.77 0.12 -9.79
CA PRO A 185 19.97 -0.32 -10.49
C PRO A 185 21.07 0.76 -10.53
N ARG A 186 20.73 2.03 -10.24
CA ARG A 186 21.70 3.13 -10.21
C ARG A 186 22.48 3.10 -8.89
N PRO A 187 23.81 3.19 -8.91
CA PRO A 187 24.62 3.26 -7.68
C PRO A 187 24.37 4.53 -6.87
N GLY A 188 24.64 4.46 -5.56
CA GLY A 188 24.65 5.62 -4.65
C GLY A 188 23.28 6.10 -4.17
N ARG A 189 22.21 5.37 -4.44
CA ARG A 189 20.85 5.63 -3.94
C ARG A 189 20.55 4.79 -2.69
N PRO A 190 19.62 5.24 -1.82
CA PRO A 190 19.23 4.48 -0.62
C PRO A 190 18.76 3.06 -0.92
N ASN A 191 18.12 2.80 -2.05
CA ASN A 191 17.73 1.45 -2.46
C ASN A 191 18.66 0.84 -3.53
N SER A 192 19.93 1.27 -3.64
CA SER A 192 20.90 0.63 -4.54
C SER A 192 21.30 -0.77 -4.07
N ILE A 193 21.64 -1.63 -5.04
CA ILE A 193 22.12 -3.00 -4.82
C ILE A 193 23.40 -3.01 -3.96
N LYS A 194 23.38 -3.78 -2.87
CA LYS A 194 24.55 -4.11 -2.03
C LYS A 194 24.47 -5.58 -1.56
N PRO A 195 25.58 -6.29 -1.36
CA PRO A 195 25.57 -7.66 -0.82
C PRO A 195 24.91 -7.72 0.57
N GLY A 196 24.03 -8.70 0.79
CA GLY A 196 23.34 -8.91 2.06
C GLY A 196 22.17 -7.96 2.36
N LYS A 197 22.04 -6.88 1.59
CA LYS A 197 20.97 -5.88 1.71
C LYS A 197 19.65 -6.45 1.21
N MET A 198 18.55 -6.03 1.83
CA MET A 198 17.19 -6.29 1.36
C MET A 198 16.72 -5.15 0.45
N PRO A 199 16.09 -5.45 -0.71
CA PRO A 199 15.48 -4.41 -1.53
C PRO A 199 14.24 -3.86 -0.86
N ILE A 200 13.79 -2.68 -1.30
CA ILE A 200 12.45 -2.20 -0.95
C ILE A 200 11.41 -3.27 -1.32
N PHE A 201 10.52 -3.57 -0.38
CA PHE A 201 9.42 -4.48 -0.61
C PHE A 201 8.12 -3.76 -0.27
N ALA A 202 7.24 -3.67 -1.26
CA ALA A 202 5.85 -3.37 -1.00
C ALA A 202 5.19 -4.67 -0.50
N ALA A 203 5.33 -4.95 0.79
CA ALA A 203 4.54 -5.96 1.48
C ALA A 203 3.53 -5.28 2.43
N PRO A 204 2.61 -4.41 1.93
CA PRO A 204 1.68 -3.71 2.79
C PRO A 204 0.65 -4.72 3.29
N VAL A 205 0.93 -5.23 4.48
CA VAL A 205 -0.06 -5.78 5.37
C VAL A 205 -0.48 -4.66 6.32
N LEU A 206 -1.65 -4.77 6.91
CA LEU A 206 -2.10 -3.87 7.96
C LEU A 206 -2.78 -4.71 9.03
N LEU A 207 -2.38 -4.49 10.28
CA LEU A 207 -3.09 -4.99 11.45
C LEU A 207 -3.42 -3.80 12.33
N ALA A 208 -4.69 -3.65 12.68
CA ALA A 208 -5.18 -2.60 13.55
C ALA A 208 -5.74 -3.19 14.85
N MET A 209 -5.56 -2.42 15.91
CA MET A 209 -5.92 -2.73 17.28
C MET A 209 -6.77 -1.60 17.87
N LYS A 210 -7.66 -1.97 18.78
CA LYS A 210 -8.42 -1.04 19.62
C LYS A 210 -8.18 -1.40 21.07
N ASP A 211 -7.67 -0.45 21.85
CA ASP A 211 -7.35 -0.64 23.27
C ASP A 211 -6.43 -1.86 23.52
N GLY A 212 -5.47 -2.09 22.61
CA GLY A 212 -4.52 -3.21 22.66
C GLY A 212 -5.03 -4.54 22.05
N GLU A 213 -6.31 -4.63 21.71
CA GLU A 213 -6.92 -5.86 21.14
C GLU A 213 -6.98 -5.80 19.61
N PRO A 214 -6.58 -6.85 18.88
CA PRO A 214 -6.62 -6.86 17.41
C PRO A 214 -8.06 -6.91 16.88
N VAL A 215 -8.39 -5.99 15.97
CA VAL A 215 -9.77 -5.81 15.45
C VAL A 215 -9.89 -5.94 13.94
N PHE A 216 -8.81 -5.68 13.20
CA PHE A 216 -8.79 -5.75 11.74
C PHE A 216 -7.42 -6.19 11.28
N ALA A 217 -7.35 -7.11 10.33
CA ALA A 217 -6.12 -7.37 9.60
C ALA A 217 -6.41 -7.59 8.12
N ALA A 218 -5.57 -7.01 7.26
CA ALA A 218 -5.67 -7.16 5.82
C ALA A 218 -4.31 -7.26 5.16
N SER A 219 -4.26 -8.09 4.12
CA SER A 219 -3.13 -8.25 3.21
C SER A 219 -3.65 -8.29 1.77
N GLY A 220 -2.75 -8.25 0.80
CA GLY A 220 -3.17 -8.42 -0.58
C GLY A 220 -2.10 -8.91 -1.54
N SER A 221 -2.49 -9.05 -2.81
CA SER A 221 -1.56 -9.31 -3.93
C SER A 221 -1.67 -8.23 -5.00
N GLY A 222 -0.63 -8.01 -5.81
CA GLY A 222 -0.65 -7.03 -6.91
C GLY A 222 0.47 -6.00 -6.93
N GLY A 223 1.64 -6.29 -6.33
CA GLY A 223 2.77 -5.35 -6.26
C GLY A 223 2.38 -4.08 -5.51
N TYR A 224 2.69 -2.90 -6.06
CA TYR A 224 2.29 -1.62 -5.47
C TYR A 224 0.76 -1.45 -5.33
N ARG A 225 -0.05 -2.24 -6.04
CA ARG A 225 -1.52 -2.20 -5.87
C ARG A 225 -2.01 -2.85 -4.58
N ILE A 226 -1.16 -3.61 -3.87
CA ILE A 226 -1.52 -4.19 -2.57
C ILE A 226 -1.86 -3.07 -1.58
N LEU A 227 -1.04 -2.02 -1.53
CA LEU A 227 -1.25 -0.86 -0.65
C LEU A 227 -2.62 -0.23 -0.91
N THR A 228 -2.95 -0.04 -2.19
CA THR A 228 -4.25 0.52 -2.57
C THR A 228 -5.41 -0.32 -2.05
N GLY A 229 -5.38 -1.64 -2.28
CA GLY A 229 -6.44 -2.52 -1.81
C GLY A 229 -6.58 -2.48 -0.29
N VAL A 230 -5.47 -2.63 0.42
CA VAL A 230 -5.45 -2.69 1.90
C VAL A 230 -5.90 -1.36 2.51
N LEU A 231 -5.37 -0.22 2.05
CA LEU A 231 -5.71 1.09 2.64
C LEU A 231 -7.14 1.53 2.32
N HIS A 232 -7.63 1.37 1.07
CA HIS A 232 -9.04 1.66 0.78
C HIS A 232 -9.95 0.81 1.66
N SER A 233 -9.66 -0.49 1.79
CA SER A 233 -10.46 -1.40 2.61
C SER A 233 -10.46 -0.99 4.08
N PHE A 234 -9.29 -0.65 4.62
CA PHE A 234 -9.14 -0.23 6.01
C PHE A 234 -9.87 1.09 6.28
N VAL A 235 -9.71 2.10 5.42
CA VAL A 235 -10.36 3.42 5.59
C VAL A 235 -11.89 3.29 5.45
N ASN A 236 -12.37 2.53 4.47
CA ASN A 236 -13.80 2.24 4.31
C ASN A 236 -14.41 1.57 5.54
N TRP A 237 -13.69 0.64 6.15
CA TRP A 237 -14.14 -0.04 7.37
C TRP A 237 -14.02 0.87 8.62
N ALA A 238 -12.87 1.47 8.85
CA ALA A 238 -12.54 2.21 10.07
C ALA A 238 -13.22 3.59 10.14
N VAL A 239 -13.27 4.32 9.02
CA VAL A 239 -13.79 5.70 8.97
C VAL A 239 -15.24 5.73 8.52
N HIS A 240 -15.57 4.99 7.46
CA HIS A 240 -16.90 5.04 6.85
C HIS A 240 -17.88 3.99 7.41
N GLY A 241 -17.43 3.14 8.35
CA GLY A 241 -18.28 2.18 9.05
C GLY A 241 -18.87 1.09 8.15
N MET A 242 -18.27 0.87 6.98
CA MET A 242 -18.73 -0.15 6.04
C MET A 242 -18.53 -1.55 6.62
N ASN A 243 -19.44 -2.48 6.31
CA ASN A 243 -19.17 -3.89 6.63
C ASN A 243 -17.96 -4.38 5.82
N LEU A 244 -17.31 -5.44 6.31
CA LEU A 244 -16.02 -5.87 5.78
C LEU A 244 -16.05 -6.21 4.28
N GLN A 245 -17.11 -6.87 3.79
CA GLN A 245 -17.20 -7.24 2.37
C GLN A 245 -17.44 -6.02 1.48
N ASP A 246 -18.30 -5.09 1.89
CA ASP A 246 -18.53 -3.86 1.14
C ASP A 246 -17.29 -2.96 1.13
N ALA A 247 -16.59 -2.88 2.26
CA ALA A 247 -15.36 -2.10 2.40
C ALA A 247 -14.27 -2.54 1.40
N ILE A 248 -14.13 -3.86 1.22
CA ILE A 248 -13.16 -4.41 0.26
C ILE A 248 -13.68 -4.37 -1.18
N GLU A 249 -14.97 -4.52 -1.45
CA GLU A 249 -15.50 -4.53 -2.83
C GLU A 249 -15.65 -3.12 -3.43
N ALA A 250 -15.63 -2.09 -2.60
CA ALA A 250 -15.77 -0.70 -3.01
C ALA A 250 -14.82 -0.32 -4.16
N PRO A 251 -15.29 0.42 -5.20
CA PRO A 251 -14.46 0.88 -6.29
C PRO A 251 -13.29 1.76 -5.82
N ARG A 252 -12.09 1.53 -6.37
CA ARG A 252 -10.85 2.14 -5.88
C ARG A 252 -10.21 3.07 -6.89
N VAL A 253 -9.27 3.88 -6.40
CA VAL A 253 -8.31 4.64 -7.21
C VAL A 253 -6.90 4.39 -6.72
N HIS A 254 -5.93 4.49 -7.63
CA HIS A 254 -4.51 4.34 -7.34
C HIS A 254 -3.71 5.41 -8.08
N SER A 255 -2.75 6.02 -7.38
CA SER A 255 -1.76 6.90 -7.98
C SER A 255 -0.42 6.68 -7.27
N GLN A 256 0.64 6.48 -8.06
CA GLN A 256 2.01 6.25 -7.56
C GLN A 256 3.06 7.07 -8.32
N SER A 257 2.63 7.85 -9.33
CA SER A 257 3.51 8.64 -10.20
C SER A 257 2.69 9.71 -10.96
N HIS A 258 2.70 9.71 -12.30
CA HIS A 258 2.01 10.71 -13.12
C HIS A 258 0.52 10.43 -13.29
N ASP A 259 0.17 9.16 -13.41
CA ASP A 259 -1.16 8.70 -13.82
C ASP A 259 -2.02 8.30 -12.61
N THR A 260 -3.32 8.55 -12.74
CA THR A 260 -4.33 8.11 -11.78
C THR A 260 -5.17 7.01 -12.40
N PHE A 261 -5.07 5.82 -11.83
CA PHE A 261 -5.83 4.66 -12.26
C PHE A 261 -7.13 4.59 -11.49
N VAL A 262 -8.24 4.44 -12.18
CA VAL A 262 -9.59 4.46 -11.59
C VAL A 262 -10.34 3.20 -11.93
N ASP A 263 -11.07 2.66 -10.96
CA ASP A 263 -11.95 1.52 -11.19
C ASP A 263 -13.05 1.91 -12.19
N GLU A 264 -13.24 1.11 -13.23
CA GLU A 264 -14.24 1.40 -14.26
C GLU A 264 -15.66 1.52 -13.69
N ARG A 265 -15.92 0.90 -12.53
CA ARG A 265 -17.21 0.93 -11.83
C ARG A 265 -17.53 2.30 -11.23
N LEU A 266 -16.55 3.20 -11.14
CA LEU A 266 -16.80 4.57 -10.68
C LEU A 266 -17.75 5.30 -11.64
N PRO A 267 -18.68 6.14 -11.12
CA PRO A 267 -19.55 6.95 -11.97
C PRO A 267 -18.75 7.82 -12.93
N GLN A 268 -19.28 7.99 -14.14
CA GLN A 268 -18.63 8.81 -15.17
C GLN A 268 -18.40 10.27 -14.70
N SER A 269 -19.35 10.84 -13.96
CA SER A 269 -19.22 12.18 -13.38
C SER A 269 -18.01 12.31 -12.44
N VAL A 270 -17.74 11.29 -11.61
CA VAL A 270 -16.58 11.27 -10.72
C VAL A 270 -15.28 11.27 -11.54
N LYS A 271 -15.22 10.48 -12.61
CA LYS A 271 -14.04 10.42 -13.50
C LYS A 271 -13.79 11.78 -14.19
N GLU A 272 -14.84 12.43 -14.65
CA GLU A 272 -14.79 13.74 -15.29
C GLU A 272 -14.37 14.85 -14.33
N GLU A 273 -14.88 14.83 -13.10
CA GLU A 273 -14.47 15.78 -12.06
C GLU A 273 -13.00 15.58 -11.65
N LEU A 274 -12.53 14.33 -11.50
CA LEU A 274 -11.10 14.06 -11.26
C LEU A 274 -10.24 14.56 -12.43
N ALA A 275 -10.66 14.35 -13.68
CA ALA A 275 -9.95 14.88 -14.84
C ALA A 275 -9.89 16.42 -14.82
N ALA A 276 -10.98 17.09 -14.42
CA ALA A 276 -11.03 18.54 -14.28
C ALA A 276 -10.10 19.08 -13.18
N MET A 277 -9.84 18.29 -12.12
CA MET A 277 -8.83 18.58 -11.09
C MET A 277 -7.39 18.37 -11.57
N GLY A 278 -7.19 17.85 -12.78
CA GLY A 278 -5.88 17.64 -13.39
C GLY A 278 -5.33 16.22 -13.27
N HIS A 279 -6.14 15.23 -12.89
CA HIS A 279 -5.74 13.82 -12.93
C HIS A 279 -5.66 13.31 -14.38
N ARG A 280 -4.56 12.63 -14.73
CA ARG A 280 -4.48 11.84 -15.97
C ARG A 280 -5.09 10.46 -15.73
N ILE A 281 -6.33 10.29 -16.16
CA ILE A 281 -7.16 9.13 -15.82
C ILE A 281 -6.88 7.93 -16.73
N TRP A 282 -6.69 6.76 -16.10
CA TRP A 282 -6.68 5.46 -16.76
C TRP A 282 -7.70 4.54 -16.12
N GLU A 283 -8.76 4.22 -16.86
CA GLU A 283 -9.75 3.27 -16.39
C GLU A 283 -9.18 1.86 -16.37
N GLN A 284 -9.49 1.13 -15.30
CA GLN A 284 -9.07 -0.25 -15.11
C GLN A 284 -10.27 -1.10 -14.72
N ARG A 285 -10.40 -2.23 -15.44
CA ARG A 285 -11.36 -3.27 -15.11
C ARG A 285 -10.70 -4.35 -14.28
N ASP A 286 -11.38 -4.79 -13.23
CA ASP A 286 -11.00 -6.04 -12.57
C ASP A 286 -11.65 -7.23 -13.31
N VAL A 287 -10.82 -8.08 -13.92
CA VAL A 287 -11.23 -9.27 -14.66
C VAL A 287 -10.40 -10.48 -14.25
N PRO A 288 -10.90 -11.69 -14.53
CA PRO A 288 -10.10 -12.90 -14.39
C PRO A 288 -8.69 -12.77 -15.00
N GLY A 289 -7.65 -12.70 -14.14
CA GLY A 289 -6.25 -12.67 -14.57
C GLY A 289 -5.57 -11.31 -14.43
N LEU A 290 -6.34 -10.22 -14.36
CA LEU A 290 -5.82 -8.90 -14.03
C LEU A 290 -5.93 -8.62 -12.53
N ASN A 291 -5.19 -7.62 -12.08
CA ASN A 291 -5.18 -7.18 -10.69
C ASN A 291 -4.90 -5.67 -10.64
N ALA A 292 -5.95 -4.88 -10.91
CA ALA A 292 -5.84 -3.44 -11.08
C ALA A 292 -5.65 -2.67 -9.77
N PHE A 293 -6.25 -3.16 -8.66
CA PHE A 293 -6.30 -2.45 -7.39
C PHE A 293 -5.96 -3.30 -6.16
N GLY A 294 -5.30 -4.44 -6.37
CA GLY A 294 -4.93 -5.35 -5.31
C GLY A 294 -6.04 -6.33 -4.95
N ARG A 295 -5.69 -7.62 -4.78
CA ARG A 295 -6.63 -8.63 -4.27
C ARG A 295 -6.47 -8.73 -2.77
N VAL A 296 -7.51 -8.37 -2.02
CA VAL A 296 -7.44 -8.23 -0.57
C VAL A 296 -7.97 -9.50 0.11
N SER A 297 -7.32 -9.92 1.19
CA SER A 297 -7.88 -10.83 2.18
C SER A 297 -7.91 -10.10 3.51
N ALA A 298 -9.06 -10.01 4.13
CA ALA A 298 -9.24 -9.31 5.39
C ALA A 298 -10.03 -10.13 6.40
N VAL A 299 -9.72 -9.93 7.67
CA VAL A 299 -10.46 -10.46 8.81
C VAL A 299 -10.73 -9.35 9.81
N THR A 300 -11.85 -9.45 10.54
CA THR A 300 -12.14 -8.57 11.67
C THR A 300 -12.61 -9.36 12.86
N ARG A 301 -12.31 -8.86 14.05
CA ARG A 301 -12.85 -9.30 15.33
C ARG A 301 -13.56 -8.13 15.99
N GLN A 302 -14.77 -8.35 16.49
CA GLN A 302 -15.43 -7.34 17.31
C GLN A 302 -14.95 -7.48 18.76
N PRO A 303 -14.43 -6.44 19.43
CA PRO A 303 -13.98 -6.57 20.82
C PRO A 303 -15.11 -6.98 21.78
N ASP A 304 -16.30 -6.44 21.56
CA ASP A 304 -17.47 -6.60 22.45
C ASP A 304 -18.36 -7.80 22.08
N SER A 305 -17.96 -8.60 21.09
CA SER A 305 -18.68 -9.84 20.73
C SER A 305 -17.71 -10.90 20.21
N ASP A 306 -18.03 -12.18 20.37
CA ASP A 306 -17.22 -13.28 19.78
C ASP A 306 -17.37 -13.36 18.24
N ARG A 307 -17.79 -12.28 17.58
CA ARG A 307 -18.05 -12.24 16.15
C ARG A 307 -16.76 -12.01 15.39
N LEU A 308 -16.38 -13.04 14.63
CA LEU A 308 -15.33 -12.99 13.62
C LEU A 308 -15.95 -12.78 12.24
N SER A 309 -15.28 -12.02 11.38
CA SER A 309 -15.67 -11.89 9.97
C SER A 309 -14.45 -12.02 9.08
N ALA A 310 -14.64 -12.59 7.90
CA ALA A 310 -13.61 -12.76 6.89
C ALA A 310 -14.19 -12.37 5.53
N ALA A 311 -13.38 -11.72 4.71
CA ALA A 311 -13.77 -11.24 3.40
C ALA A 311 -12.59 -11.31 2.43
N VAL A 312 -12.89 -11.50 1.14
CA VAL A 312 -11.90 -11.59 0.08
C VAL A 312 -12.34 -10.81 -1.15
N PHE A 313 -11.36 -10.18 -1.82
CA PHE A 313 -11.58 -9.44 -3.06
C PHE A 313 -10.67 -9.98 -4.18
N PRO A 314 -11.21 -10.22 -5.38
CA PRO A 314 -12.65 -10.25 -5.65
C PRO A 314 -13.28 -11.53 -5.06
N ALA A 315 -14.54 -11.45 -4.63
CA ALA A 315 -15.24 -12.58 -4.00
C ALA A 315 -15.23 -13.88 -4.83
N TRP A 316 -15.15 -13.77 -6.16
CA TRP A 316 -15.16 -14.90 -7.09
C TRP A 316 -13.78 -15.53 -7.37
N ARG A 317 -12.68 -15.05 -6.76
CA ARG A 317 -11.34 -15.66 -6.86
C ARG A 317 -10.68 -16.03 -5.53
N GLY A 318 -11.21 -15.55 -4.42
CA GLY A 318 -10.73 -15.87 -3.08
C GLY A 318 -11.58 -16.91 -2.39
N GLY A 319 -11.16 -17.31 -1.20
CA GLY A 319 -11.99 -18.07 -0.27
C GLY A 319 -11.95 -17.41 1.10
N ALA A 320 -13.13 -17.24 1.70
CA ALA A 320 -13.28 -16.98 3.12
C ALA A 320 -13.99 -18.20 3.72
N SER A 321 -13.50 -18.71 4.84
CA SER A 321 -14.09 -19.85 5.54
C SER A 321 -14.08 -19.57 7.03
N ALA A 322 -15.12 -20.04 7.71
CA ALA A 322 -15.17 -20.16 9.16
C ALA A 322 -15.25 -21.66 9.51
N LEU A 323 -14.66 -22.04 10.65
CA LEU A 323 -14.74 -23.38 11.23
C LEU A 323 -15.58 -23.34 12.49
#